data_AF-A0A8X7BN70-F1
#
_entry.id   AF-A0A8X7BN70-F1
#
_cell.length_a   1.000
_cell.length_b   1.000
_cell.length_c   1.000
_cell.angle_alpha   90.00
_cell.angle_beta   90.00
_cell.angle_gamma   90.00
#
_symmetry.space_group_name_H-M   'P 1'
#
loop_
_entity.id
_entity.type
_entity.pdbx_description
1 polymer ?
#
loop_
_entity_poly.entity_id
_entity_poly.type
_entity_poly.pdbx_seq_one_letter_code
_entity_poly.pdbx_strand_id
1 'polypeptide(L)'
;MSKVSAIVTINSSVGGGISALVLSYFTHRKKFIVTYLINGILASLVAITGGCALYHPWEALIVGAVGSLLANCTVPLLDKLHVDDPVGAIAVHGAGSVWGMMAVGLFVERDTLMELSHGLTGLFRGGGWKLLGVQFLAVLVVSAWSMITTFMLLFVSVG
;
A
#
# COMPACT_ATOMS: atom_id res chain seq x y z
N MET A 1 18.24 12.50 1.61
CA MET A 1 16.99 11.97 1.03
C MET A 1 17.15 10.53 0.52
N SER A 2 17.95 10.25 -0.52
CA SER A 2 18.06 8.90 -1.12
C SER A 2 18.36 7.74 -0.15
N LYS A 3 19.27 7.93 0.82
CA LYS A 3 19.66 6.86 1.77
C LYS A 3 18.52 6.41 2.70
N VAL A 4 17.72 7.36 3.22
CA VAL A 4 16.61 7.04 4.13
C VAL A 4 15.51 6.30 3.38
N SER A 5 15.12 6.81 2.21
CA SER A 5 14.12 6.16 1.35
C SER A 5 14.52 4.74 0.95
N ALA A 6 15.80 4.49 0.67
CA ALA A 6 16.28 3.15 0.36
C ALA A 6 16.13 2.19 1.56
N ILE A 7 16.55 2.61 2.76
CA ILE A 7 16.46 1.79 3.98
C ILE A 7 15.00 1.49 4.32
N VAL A 8 14.13 2.50 4.28
CA VAL A 8 12.70 2.39 4.56
C VAL A 8 12.03 1.45 3.55
N THR A 9 12.37 1.55 2.28
CA THR A 9 11.82 0.67 1.23
C THR A 9 12.24 -0.79 1.44
N ILE A 10 13.52 -1.03 1.76
CA ILE A 10 14.02 -2.39 2.06
C ILE A 10 13.32 -2.95 3.30
N ASN A 11 13.21 -2.17 4.37
CA ASN A 11 12.53 -2.60 5.60
C ASN A 11 11.04 -2.92 5.35
N SER A 12 10.36 -2.14 4.52
CA SER A 12 8.98 -2.46 4.11
C SER A 12 8.89 -3.82 3.42
N SER A 13 9.79 -4.09 2.45
CA SER A 13 9.87 -5.38 1.76
C SER A 13 10.12 -6.55 2.72
N VAL A 14 10.97 -6.36 3.73
CA VAL A 14 11.21 -7.37 4.78
C VAL A 14 9.93 -7.62 5.58
N GLY A 15 9.23 -6.56 6.01
CA GLY A 15 7.96 -6.69 6.75
C GLY A 15 6.86 -7.37 5.91
N GLY A 16 6.76 -7.01 4.63
CA GLY A 16 5.84 -7.61 3.67
C GLY A 16 6.13 -9.08 3.39
N GLY A 17 7.40 -9.43 3.21
CA GLY A 17 7.84 -10.81 2.99
C GLY A 17 7.60 -11.70 4.20
N ILE A 18 7.95 -11.25 5.41
CA ILE A 18 7.72 -12.01 6.64
C ILE A 18 6.23 -12.25 6.86
N SER A 19 5.41 -11.20 6.78
CA SER A 19 3.95 -11.32 6.96
C SER A 19 3.30 -12.22 5.90
N ALA A 20 3.76 -12.17 4.65
CA ALA A 20 3.30 -13.07 3.60
C ALA A 20 3.63 -14.54 3.88
N LEU A 21 4.85 -14.84 4.32
CA LEU A 21 5.25 -16.20 4.69
C LEU A 21 4.45 -16.73 5.86
N VAL A 22 4.24 -15.88 6.88
CA VAL A 22 3.42 -16.21 8.04
C VAL A 22 1.98 -16.51 7.60
N LEU A 23 1.37 -15.63 6.83
CA LEU A 23 0.01 -15.81 6.33
C LEU A 23 -0.10 -17.08 5.46
N SER A 24 0.88 -17.32 4.59
CA SER A 24 0.93 -18.49 3.74
C SER A 24 1.00 -19.77 4.57
N TYR A 25 1.88 -19.80 5.57
CA TYR A 25 2.04 -20.96 6.47
C TYR A 25 0.73 -21.31 7.19
N PHE A 26 0.00 -20.31 7.68
CA PHE A 26 -1.26 -20.55 8.39
C PHE A 26 -2.41 -20.91 7.45
N THR A 27 -2.50 -20.28 6.28
CA THR A 27 -3.62 -20.47 5.34
C THR A 27 -3.46 -21.78 4.54
N HIS A 28 -2.22 -22.18 4.22
CA HIS A 28 -1.92 -23.30 3.33
C HIS A 28 -1.33 -24.52 4.04
N ARG A 29 -1.87 -24.83 5.23
CA ARG A 29 -1.54 -26.06 5.99
C ARG A 29 -0.01 -26.24 6.17
N LYS A 30 0.67 -25.21 6.68
CA LYS A 30 2.12 -25.20 6.97
C LYS A 30 3.02 -25.22 5.73
N LYS A 31 2.51 -24.81 4.57
CA LYS A 31 3.29 -24.67 3.32
C LYS A 31 3.58 -23.21 3.04
N PHE A 32 4.77 -22.96 2.49
CA PHE A 32 5.15 -21.64 1.99
C PHE A 32 4.86 -21.57 0.49
N ILE A 33 3.92 -20.72 0.10
CA ILE A 33 3.54 -20.49 -1.29
C ILE A 33 4.28 -19.27 -1.82
N VAL A 34 5.02 -19.47 -2.91
CA VAL A 34 5.85 -18.43 -3.54
C VAL A 34 5.02 -17.23 -3.99
N THR A 35 3.82 -17.46 -4.53
CA THR A 35 2.92 -16.39 -4.97
C THR A 35 2.53 -15.44 -3.83
N TYR A 36 2.30 -15.97 -2.62
CA TYR A 36 1.97 -15.13 -1.45
C TYR A 36 3.16 -14.24 -1.07
N LEU A 37 4.37 -14.82 -1.10
CA LEU A 37 5.60 -14.08 -0.83
C LEU A 37 5.84 -12.96 -1.86
N ILE A 38 5.75 -13.27 -3.16
CA ILE A 38 5.97 -12.30 -4.23
C ILE A 38 4.93 -11.18 -4.14
N ASN A 39 3.63 -11.51 -4.06
CA ASN A 39 2.57 -10.52 -3.96
C ASN A 39 2.69 -9.68 -2.69
N GLY A 40 3.11 -10.29 -1.57
CA GLY A 40 3.35 -9.59 -0.32
C GLY A 40 4.48 -8.58 -0.40
N ILE A 41 5.62 -8.95 -0.99
CA ILE A 41 6.75 -8.03 -1.20
C ILE A 41 6.33 -6.90 -2.15
N LEU A 42 5.68 -7.22 -3.28
CA LEU A 42 5.21 -6.20 -4.23
C LEU A 42 4.22 -5.22 -3.57
N ALA A 43 3.24 -5.72 -2.82
CA ALA A 43 2.28 -4.87 -2.13
C ALA A 43 2.92 -3.99 -1.05
N SER A 44 3.94 -4.49 -0.35
CA SER A 44 4.69 -3.70 0.62
C SER A 44 5.53 -2.58 0.00
N LEU A 45 6.07 -2.80 -1.21
CA LEU A 45 6.75 -1.78 -2.00
C LEU A 45 5.77 -0.69 -2.48
N VAL A 46 4.56 -1.10 -2.89
CA VAL A 46 3.50 -0.14 -3.24
C VAL A 46 3.09 0.69 -2.01
N ALA A 47 2.80 0.03 -0.88
CA ALA A 47 2.33 0.69 0.33
C ALA A 47 3.32 1.73 0.90
N ILE A 48 4.63 1.50 0.76
CA ILE A 48 5.65 2.41 1.31
C ILE A 48 5.94 3.62 0.41
N THR A 49 5.52 3.59 -0.85
CA THR A 49 5.95 4.55 -1.88
C THR A 49 5.70 6.01 -1.48
N GLY A 50 4.51 6.32 -0.98
CA GLY A 50 4.12 7.71 -0.64
C GLY A 50 4.82 8.28 0.60
N GLY A 51 5.32 7.43 1.50
CA GLY A 51 5.92 7.85 2.78
C GLY A 51 7.39 7.51 2.95
N CYS A 52 8.04 6.95 1.92
CA CYS A 52 9.37 6.35 2.04
C CYS A 52 10.46 7.32 2.55
N ALA A 53 10.33 8.62 2.28
CA ALA A 53 11.26 9.65 2.74
C ALA A 53 10.93 10.22 4.13
N LEU A 54 9.75 9.94 4.67
CA LEU A 54 9.14 10.64 5.82
C LEU A 54 8.79 9.71 6.99
N TYR A 55 9.06 8.42 6.88
CA TYR A 55 8.84 7.44 7.95
C TYR A 55 10.15 7.08 8.65
N HIS A 56 10.03 6.63 9.89
CA HIS A 56 11.15 5.97 10.54
C HIS A 56 11.36 4.55 9.97
N PRO A 57 12.61 4.05 9.95
CA PRO A 57 12.91 2.72 9.43
C PRO A 57 12.11 1.57 10.04
N TRP A 58 11.73 1.66 11.32
CA TRP A 58 10.97 0.60 12.00
C TRP A 58 9.48 0.61 11.62
N GLU A 59 8.90 1.77 11.35
CA GLU A 59 7.49 1.91 10.93
C GLU A 59 7.28 1.28 9.56
N ALA A 60 8.30 1.36 8.71
CA ALA A 60 8.31 0.74 7.39
C ALA A 60 7.98 -0.76 7.44
N LEU A 61 8.50 -1.47 8.44
CA LEU A 61 8.22 -2.91 8.64
C LEU A 61 6.72 -3.15 8.84
N ILE A 62 6.06 -2.29 9.61
CA ILE A 62 4.63 -2.41 9.94
C ILE A 62 3.79 -2.03 8.72
N VAL A 63 4.10 -0.91 8.07
CA VAL A 63 3.40 -0.46 6.86
C VAL A 63 3.48 -1.53 5.77
N GLY A 64 4.66 -2.09 5.55
CA GLY A 64 4.88 -3.18 4.60
C GLY A 64 4.14 -4.47 4.97
N ALA A 65 4.16 -4.85 6.25
CA ALA A 65 3.46 -6.03 6.72
C ALA A 65 1.94 -5.92 6.51
N VAL A 66 1.34 -4.78 6.85
CA VAL A 66 -0.11 -4.58 6.66
C VAL A 66 -0.46 -4.53 5.16
N GLY A 67 0.36 -3.88 4.33
CA GLY A 67 0.15 -3.87 2.87
C GLY A 67 0.16 -5.28 2.27
N SER A 68 1.09 -6.13 2.71
CA SER A 68 1.19 -7.53 2.30
C SER A 68 -0.01 -8.37 2.72
N LEU A 69 -0.48 -8.21 3.97
CA LEU A 69 -1.67 -8.91 4.47
C LEU A 69 -2.92 -8.50 3.68
N LEU A 70 -3.11 -7.20 3.44
CA LEU A 70 -4.27 -6.70 2.69
C LEU A 70 -4.28 -7.24 1.26
N ALA A 71 -3.16 -7.20 0.54
CA ALA A 71 -3.08 -7.72 -0.82
C ALA A 71 -3.36 -9.23 -0.88
N ASN A 72 -2.71 -10.02 -0.03
CA ASN A 72 -2.91 -11.49 -0.01
C ASN A 72 -4.32 -11.90 0.45
N CYS A 73 -5.00 -11.09 1.24
CA CYS A 73 -6.42 -11.29 1.58
C CYS A 73 -7.37 -10.78 0.47
N THR A 74 -6.93 -9.84 -0.37
CA THR A 74 -7.75 -9.29 -1.46
C THR A 74 -7.90 -10.26 -2.63
N VAL A 75 -6.85 -11.02 -2.97
CA VAL A 75 -6.92 -12.04 -4.05
C VAL A 75 -8.11 -13.00 -3.88
N PRO A 76 -8.24 -13.76 -2.77
CA PRO A 76 -9.36 -14.67 -2.59
C PRO A 76 -10.71 -13.97 -2.43
N LEU A 77 -10.73 -12.66 -2.14
CA LEU A 77 -11.95 -11.86 -2.11
C LEU A 77 -12.42 -11.55 -3.54
N LEU A 78 -11.52 -11.18 -4.44
CA LEU A 78 -11.81 -10.95 -5.85
C LEU A 78 -12.29 -12.25 -6.53
N ASP A 79 -11.65 -13.37 -6.23
CA ASP A 79 -12.08 -14.69 -6.73
C ASP A 79 -13.53 -15.00 -6.32
N LYS A 80 -13.93 -14.70 -5.08
CA LYS A 80 -15.31 -14.88 -4.59
C LYS A 80 -16.31 -13.94 -5.26
N LEU A 81 -15.86 -12.76 -5.69
CA LEU A 81 -16.65 -11.81 -6.44
C LEU A 81 -16.69 -12.13 -7.95
N HIS A 82 -16.04 -13.21 -8.39
CA HIS A 82 -15.90 -13.59 -9.79
C HIS A 82 -15.26 -12.48 -10.65
N VAL A 83 -14.36 -11.70 -10.04
CA VAL A 83 -13.56 -10.69 -10.74
C VAL A 83 -12.21 -11.34 -11.06
N ASP A 84 -11.99 -11.64 -12.34
CA ASP A 84 -10.74 -12.25 -12.81
C ASP A 84 -9.64 -11.18 -12.89
N ASP A 85 -8.68 -11.24 -11.96
CA ASP A 85 -7.49 -10.40 -11.92
C ASP A 85 -6.24 -11.27 -12.20
N PRO A 86 -5.92 -11.53 -13.48
CA PRO A 86 -4.93 -12.54 -13.86
C PRO A 86 -3.51 -12.22 -13.40
N VAL A 87 -3.22 -10.94 -13.11
CA VAL A 87 -1.91 -10.45 -12.70
C VAL A 87 -1.87 -10.12 -11.20
N GLY A 88 -3.02 -10.10 -10.51
CA GLY A 88 -3.11 -9.64 -9.12
C GLY A 88 -2.91 -8.12 -8.97
N ALA A 89 -3.19 -7.36 -10.03
CA ALA A 89 -2.94 -5.92 -10.07
C ALA A 89 -3.85 -5.17 -9.07
N ILE A 90 -5.11 -5.56 -8.93
CA ILE A 90 -6.06 -4.93 -8.00
C ILE A 90 -5.66 -5.23 -6.56
N ALA A 91 -5.21 -6.47 -6.28
CA ALA A 91 -4.75 -6.84 -4.95
C ALA A 91 -3.48 -6.08 -4.54
N VAL A 92 -2.47 -6.05 -5.40
CA VAL A 92 -1.17 -5.42 -5.10
C VAL A 92 -1.25 -3.90 -5.18
N HIS A 93 -1.74 -3.36 -6.29
CA HIS A 93 -1.76 -1.91 -6.53
C HIS A 93 -3.02 -1.24 -5.98
N GLY A 94 -4.19 -1.88 -6.03
CA GLY A 94 -5.41 -1.31 -5.46
C GLY A 94 -5.37 -1.29 -3.94
N ALA A 95 -5.41 -2.47 -3.31
CA ALA A 95 -5.45 -2.56 -1.85
C ALA A 95 -4.16 -2.03 -1.20
N GLY A 96 -3.00 -2.31 -1.79
CA GLY A 96 -1.72 -1.79 -1.33
C GLY A 96 -1.63 -0.26 -1.38
N SER A 97 -2.13 0.39 -2.44
CA SER A 97 -2.11 1.86 -2.53
C SER A 97 -3.09 2.51 -1.57
N VAL A 98 -4.30 1.97 -1.41
CA VAL A 98 -5.27 2.49 -0.44
C VAL A 98 -4.66 2.49 0.95
N TRP A 99 -4.05 1.38 1.37
CA TRP A 99 -3.35 1.33 2.65
C TRP A 99 -2.16 2.28 2.72
N GLY A 100 -1.32 2.34 1.69
CA GLY A 100 -0.15 3.22 1.66
C GLY A 100 -0.52 4.69 1.84
N MET A 101 -1.58 5.15 1.19
CA MET A 101 -2.09 6.52 1.33
C MET A 101 -2.65 6.79 2.73
N MET A 102 -3.36 5.82 3.31
CA MET A 102 -3.80 5.94 4.70
C MET A 102 -2.62 5.98 5.67
N ALA A 103 -1.59 5.16 5.44
CA ALA A 103 -0.37 5.15 6.24
C ALA A 103 0.34 6.52 6.19
N VAL A 104 0.31 7.23 5.06
CA VAL A 104 0.86 8.60 4.96
C VAL A 104 0.15 9.53 5.93
N GLY A 105 -1.17 9.44 6.00
CA GLY A 105 -1.98 10.19 6.97
C GLY A 105 -1.71 9.85 8.43
N LEU A 106 -1.16 8.67 8.72
CA LEU A 106 -0.92 8.17 10.08
C LEU A 106 0.51 8.43 10.57
N PHE A 107 1.51 8.12 9.74
CA PHE A 107 2.91 7.97 10.17
C PHE A 107 3.85 9.08 9.72
N VAL A 108 3.47 9.94 8.76
CA VAL A 108 4.38 10.98 8.23
C VAL A 108 4.94 11.85 9.36
N GLU A 109 6.26 11.95 9.43
CA GLU A 109 6.94 12.90 10.30
C GLU A 109 7.08 14.27 9.62
N ARG A 110 7.00 15.33 10.42
CA ARG A 110 7.13 16.69 9.93
C ARG A 110 8.58 16.93 9.52
N ASP A 111 8.82 16.98 8.22
CA ASP A 111 10.09 17.46 7.70
C ASP A 111 10.07 18.98 7.56
N THR A 112 10.82 19.66 8.42
CA THR A 112 11.04 21.12 8.37
C THR A 112 12.19 21.54 7.48
N LEU A 113 13.01 20.59 7.01
CA LEU A 113 14.21 20.87 6.21
C LEU A 113 13.93 20.84 4.71
N MET A 114 13.07 19.92 4.26
CA MET A 114 12.78 19.74 2.82
C MET A 114 11.32 20.06 2.44
N GLU A 115 10.49 20.50 3.39
CA GLU A 115 9.06 20.83 3.21
C GLU A 115 8.21 19.76 2.48
N LEU A 116 8.68 18.50 2.38
CA LEU A 116 7.95 17.41 1.71
C LEU A 116 6.57 17.14 2.32
N SER A 117 6.41 17.46 3.60
CA SER A 117 5.15 17.30 4.33
C SER A 117 4.23 18.53 4.23
N HIS A 118 4.67 19.63 3.58
CA HIS A 118 4.01 20.94 3.59
C HIS A 118 3.63 21.43 5.01
N GLY A 119 4.47 21.08 5.99
CA GLY A 119 4.24 21.40 7.41
C GLY A 119 3.14 20.59 8.09
N LEU A 120 2.55 19.61 7.40
CA LEU A 120 1.59 18.66 7.96
C LEU A 120 2.33 17.50 8.64
N THR A 121 1.63 16.80 9.52
CA THR A 121 2.19 15.68 10.28
C THR A 121 1.14 14.59 10.37
N GLY A 122 1.56 13.33 10.45
CA GLY A 122 0.67 12.19 10.64
C GLY A 122 -0.08 12.24 11.96
N LEU A 123 -1.20 11.53 12.01
CA LEU A 123 -2.07 11.47 13.19
C LEU A 123 -1.32 10.97 14.44
N PHE A 124 -0.48 9.93 14.30
CA PHE A 124 0.30 9.37 15.43
C PHE A 124 1.43 10.28 15.91
N ARG A 125 1.72 11.33 15.15
CA ARG A 125 2.76 12.33 15.43
C ARG A 125 2.17 13.64 15.92
N GLY A 126 0.85 13.68 16.22
CA GLY A 126 0.16 14.86 16.75
C GLY A 126 -0.35 15.84 15.69
N GLY A 127 -0.28 15.52 14.40
CA GLY A 127 -0.74 16.40 13.31
C GLY A 127 -2.26 16.49 13.11
N GLY A 128 -3.03 15.77 13.92
CA GLY A 128 -4.50 15.74 13.85
C GLY A 128 -5.04 15.03 12.60
N TRP A 129 -6.33 15.24 12.32
CA TRP A 129 -7.06 14.50 11.27
C TRP A 129 -6.90 15.06 9.86
N LYS A 130 -6.28 16.25 9.71
CA LYS A 130 -6.22 16.96 8.43
C LYS A 130 -5.48 16.15 7.36
N LEU A 131 -4.28 15.65 7.67
CA LEU A 131 -3.49 14.91 6.69
C LEU A 131 -4.19 13.60 6.31
N LEU A 132 -4.71 12.85 7.28
CA LEU A 132 -5.46 11.62 7.04
C LEU A 132 -6.71 11.86 6.17
N GLY A 133 -7.48 12.92 6.44
CA GLY A 133 -8.64 13.27 5.64
C GLY A 133 -8.30 13.65 4.21
N VAL A 134 -7.19 14.38 4.00
CA VAL A 134 -6.69 14.72 2.66
C VAL A 134 -6.25 13.47 1.90
N GLN A 135 -5.52 12.55 2.54
CA GLN A 135 -5.10 11.30 1.89
C GLN A 135 -6.30 10.41 1.54
N PHE A 136 -7.28 10.30 2.44
CA PHE A 136 -8.52 9.57 2.18
C PHE A 136 -9.30 10.17 0.99
N LEU A 137 -9.46 11.49 0.95
CA LEU A 137 -10.09 12.17 -0.18
C LEU A 137 -9.32 11.93 -1.48
N ALA A 138 -7.98 11.99 -1.44
CA ALA A 138 -7.14 11.72 -2.60
C ALA A 138 -7.36 10.30 -3.15
N VAL A 139 -7.44 9.29 -2.26
CA VAL A 139 -7.77 7.92 -2.66
C VAL A 139 -9.12 7.87 -3.40
N LEU A 140 -10.17 8.47 -2.83
CA LEU A 140 -11.50 8.47 -3.46
C LEU A 140 -11.50 9.16 -4.84
N VAL A 141 -10.87 10.33 -4.94
CA VAL A 141 -10.82 11.11 -6.18
C VAL A 141 -10.03 10.37 -7.26
N VAL A 142 -8.84 9.86 -6.93
CA VAL A 142 -8.00 9.13 -7.89
C VAL A 142 -8.66 7.83 -8.33
N SER A 143 -9.25 7.08 -7.41
CA SER A 143 -9.99 5.86 -7.74
C SER A 143 -11.20 6.14 -8.63
N ALA A 144 -12.00 7.18 -8.32
CA ALA A 144 -13.15 7.56 -9.14
C ALA A 144 -12.72 8.02 -10.54
N TRP A 145 -11.71 8.88 -10.64
CA TRP A 145 -11.16 9.34 -11.91
C TRP A 145 -10.65 8.18 -12.76
N SER A 146 -9.84 7.30 -12.19
CA SER A 146 -9.30 6.13 -12.91
C SER A 146 -10.42 5.21 -13.38
N MET A 147 -11.40 4.89 -12.54
CA MET A 147 -12.50 4.01 -12.93
C MET A 147 -13.35 4.61 -14.06
N ILE A 148 -13.73 5.89 -13.93
CA ILE A 148 -14.59 6.56 -14.92
C ILE A 148 -13.89 6.68 -16.26
N THR A 149 -12.64 7.17 -16.26
CA THR A 149 -11.90 7.39 -17.51
C THR A 149 -11.55 6.09 -18.22
N THR A 150 -11.11 5.06 -17.49
CA THR A 150 -10.84 3.74 -18.07
C THR A 150 -12.12 3.10 -18.60
N PHE A 151 -13.24 3.19 -17.88
CA PHE A 151 -14.52 2.68 -18.35
C PHE A 151 -15.00 3.38 -19.63
N MET A 152 -14.92 4.72 -19.69
CA MET A 152 -15.29 5.48 -20.89
C MET A 152 -14.44 5.11 -22.09
N LEU A 153 -13.12 4.98 -21.92
CA LEU A 153 -12.21 4.60 -22.99
C LEU A 153 -12.50 3.20 -23.54
N LEU A 154 -12.73 2.23 -22.64
CA LEU A 154 -13.07 0.86 -23.04
C LEU A 154 -14.44 0.78 -23.74
N PHE A 155 -15.41 1.56 -23.29
CA PHE A 155 -16.73 1.60 -23.92
C PHE A 155 -16.67 2.18 -25.34
N VAL A 156 -15.84 3.21 -25.56
CA VAL A 156 -15.65 3.81 -26.89
C VAL A 156 -14.84 2.92 -27.83
N SER A 157 -13.85 2.18 -27.33
CA SER A 157 -12.97 1.36 -28.18
C SER A 157 -13.57 0.00 -28.57
N VAL A 158 -14.49 -0.52 -27.76
CA VAL A 158 -15.16 -1.81 -28.00
C VAL A 158 -16.57 -1.62 -28.61
N GLY A 159 -17.13 -0.41 -28.52
CA GLY A 159 -18.44 -0.04 -29.07
C GLY A 159 -18.44 0.42 -30.52
#